data_AF-A0A4R6KJY9-F1
#
_entry.id   AF-A0A4R6KJY9-F1
#
_cell.length_a   1.000
_cell.length_b   1.000
_cell.length_c   1.000
_cell.angle_alpha   90.00
_cell.angle_beta   90.00
_cell.angle_gamma   90.00
#
_symmetry.space_group_name_H-M   'P 1'
#
loop_
_entity.id
_entity.type
_entity.pdbx_description
1 polymer ?
#
loop_
_entity_poly.entity_id
_entity_poly.type
_entity_poly.pdbx_seq_one_letter_code
_entity_poly.pdbx_strand_id
1 'polypeptide(L)'
;MASEIDDCVQLSNGWSEAARSVREDVLVLVHGGPVAEPGDAESVLRKTTGVHGFYGASSMERLPVERALTEQTHAFSEITF
;
A
#
# COMPACT_ATOMS: atom_id res chain seq x y z
N MET A 1 3.94 -9.13 11.61
CA MET A 1 3.50 -8.09 10.65
C MET A 1 2.06 -7.78 10.96
N ALA A 2 1.62 -6.53 10.80
CA ALA A 2 0.20 -6.19 10.87
C ALA A 2 -0.59 -7.03 9.85
N SER A 3 -1.73 -7.57 10.28
CA SER A 3 -2.63 -8.35 9.41
C SER A 3 -3.84 -7.54 8.98
N GLU A 4 -4.23 -6.54 9.77
CA GLU A 4 -5.39 -5.68 9.50
C GLU A 4 -4.97 -4.24 9.20
N ILE A 5 -5.83 -3.52 8.46
CA ILE A 5 -5.59 -2.11 8.14
C ILE A 5 -5.52 -1.25 9.40
N ASP A 6 -6.36 -1.54 10.40
CA ASP A 6 -6.37 -0.77 11.65
C ASP A 6 -5.08 -1.00 12.48
N ASP A 7 -4.49 -2.19 12.44
CA ASP A 7 -3.17 -2.44 13.04
C ASP A 7 -2.09 -1.59 12.35
N CYS A 8 -2.16 -1.45 11.02
CA CYS A 8 -1.24 -0.61 10.26
C CYS A 8 -1.35 0.85 10.68
N VAL A 9 -2.57 1.34 10.92
CA VAL A 9 -2.82 2.70 11.41
C VAL A 9 -2.19 2.91 12.78
N GLN A 10 -2.43 1.99 13.73
CA GLN A 10 -1.89 2.11 15.09
C GLN A 10 -0.36 2.11 15.10
N LEU A 11 0.26 1.16 14.39
CA LEU A 11 1.72 1.07 14.29
C LEU A 11 2.32 2.29 13.59
N SER A 12 1.72 2.75 12.49
CA SER A 12 2.24 3.90 11.73
C SER A 12 2.19 5.17 12.55
N ASN A 13 1.14 5.40 13.33
CA ASN A 13 1.05 6.55 14.24
C ASN A 13 2.14 6.49 15.31
N GLY A 14 2.31 5.34 15.98
CA GLY A 14 3.33 5.18 17.02
C GLY A 14 4.76 5.35 16.48
N TRP A 15 5.05 4.81 15.29
CA TRP A 15 6.37 4.96 14.67
C TRP A 15 6.62 6.38 14.14
N SER A 16 5.59 7.03 13.60
CA SER A 16 5.63 8.43 13.18
C SER A 16 5.97 9.35 14.36
N GLU A 17 5.27 9.19 15.48
CA GLU A 17 5.52 9.96 16.70
C GLU A 17 6.94 9.71 17.23
N ALA A 18 7.35 8.45 17.33
CA ALA A 18 8.69 8.08 17.79
C ALA A 18 9.79 8.69 16.91
N ALA A 19 9.64 8.63 15.58
CA ALA A 19 10.62 9.19 14.66
C ALA A 19 10.69 10.73 14.78
N ARG A 20 9.54 11.40 14.90
CA ARG A 20 9.47 12.86 15.05
C ARG A 20 9.98 13.37 16.40
N SER A 21 9.97 12.53 17.44
CA SER A 21 10.61 12.85 18.72
C SER A 21 12.15 13.00 18.60
N VAL A 22 12.75 12.37 17.59
CA VAL A 22 14.20 12.45 17.32
C VAL A 22 14.51 13.57 16.32
N ARG A 23 13.71 13.68 15.25
CA ARG A 23 13.85 14.72 14.23
C ARG A 23 12.50 15.10 13.66
N GLU A 24 12.08 16.34 13.85
CA GLU A 24 10.71 16.79 13.60
C GLU A 24 10.27 16.71 12.11
N ASP A 25 11.20 16.85 11.18
CA ASP A 25 10.97 16.97 9.72
C ASP A 25 11.12 15.64 8.95
N VAL A 26 11.14 14.50 9.64
CA VAL A 26 11.18 13.19 8.98
C VAL A 26 9.95 12.96 8.11
N LEU A 27 10.17 12.54 6.87
CA LEU A 27 9.12 11.98 6.04
C LEU A 27 8.93 10.51 6.41
N VAL A 28 7.68 10.14 6.68
CA VAL A 28 7.26 8.79 7.04
C VAL A 28 6.36 8.27 5.94
N LEU A 29 6.69 7.10 5.37
CA LEU A 29 5.90 6.44 4.34
C LEU A 29 5.45 5.07 4.84
N VAL A 30 4.23 4.67 4.51
CA VAL A 30 3.72 3.32 4.80
C VAL A 30 4.04 2.36 3.65
N HIS A 31 4.41 1.12 3.98
CA HIS A 31 4.74 0.06 3.03
C HIS A 31 4.40 -1.32 3.60
N GLY A 32 3.87 -2.21 2.77
CA GLY A 32 3.70 -3.63 3.08
C GLY A 32 2.49 -3.94 3.98
N GLY A 33 2.49 -5.16 4.52
CA GLY A 33 1.32 -5.68 5.25
C GLY A 33 0.09 -5.78 4.34
N PRO A 34 -1.12 -5.51 4.86
CA PRO A 34 -2.35 -5.48 4.06
C PRO A 34 -2.49 -4.24 3.17
N VAL A 35 -1.54 -3.30 3.16
CA VAL A 35 -1.61 -2.07 2.34
C VAL A 35 -1.12 -2.35 0.92
N ALA A 36 -2.00 -2.92 0.08
CA ALA A 36 -1.62 -3.42 -1.25
C ALA A 36 -2.28 -2.66 -2.41
N GLU A 37 -3.48 -2.10 -2.20
CA GLU A 37 -4.24 -1.39 -3.24
C GLU A 37 -4.43 0.10 -2.87
N PRO A 38 -4.81 0.95 -3.83
CA PRO A 38 -5.02 2.39 -3.58
C PRO A 38 -5.99 2.68 -2.43
N GLY A 39 -7.06 1.90 -2.28
CA GLY A 39 -8.04 2.06 -1.19
C GLY A 39 -7.46 1.77 0.20
N ASP A 40 -6.54 0.80 0.29
CA ASP A 40 -5.86 0.48 1.55
C ASP A 40 -4.91 1.61 1.95
N ALA A 41 -4.11 2.09 0.99
CA ALA A 41 -3.19 3.20 1.20
C ALA A 41 -3.96 4.46 1.61
N GLU A 42 -5.07 4.77 0.93
CA GLU A 42 -5.94 5.88 1.30
C GLU A 42 -6.48 5.73 2.73
N SER A 43 -6.96 4.55 3.10
CA SER A 43 -7.48 4.28 4.44
C SER A 43 -6.44 4.57 5.53
N VAL A 44 -5.20 4.11 5.34
CA VAL A 44 -4.10 4.39 6.28
C VAL A 44 -3.77 5.89 6.31
N LEU A 45 -3.60 6.52 5.15
CA LEU A 45 -3.23 7.94 5.07
C LEU A 45 -4.28 8.86 5.69
N ARG A 46 -5.57 8.52 5.58
CA ARG A 46 -6.65 9.30 6.19
C ARG A 46 -6.77 9.10 7.70
N LYS A 47 -6.37 7.94 8.21
CA LYS A 47 -6.50 7.56 9.63
C LYS A 47 -5.23 7.81 10.45
N THR A 48 -4.14 8.25 9.83
CA THR A 48 -2.85 8.48 10.49
C THR A 48 -2.50 9.96 10.54
N THR A 49 -1.70 10.34 11.54
CA THR A 49 -1.12 11.69 11.66
C THR A 49 0.40 11.59 11.55
N GLY A 50 0.99 12.37 10.63
CA GLY A 50 2.44 12.38 10.38
C GLY A 50 2.96 11.29 9.44
N VAL A 51 2.07 10.54 8.77
CA VAL A 51 2.41 9.75 7.60
C VAL A 51 2.19 10.60 6.35
N HIS A 52 3.16 10.59 5.44
CA HIS A 52 3.26 11.54 4.32
C HIS A 52 3.01 10.89 2.95
N GLY A 53 2.91 9.56 2.90
CA GLY A 53 2.67 8.86 1.65
C GLY A 53 2.81 7.34 1.78
N PHE A 54 2.79 6.69 0.63
CA PHE A 54 2.87 5.25 0.47
C PHE A 54 4.04 4.90 -0.45
N TYR A 55 4.82 3.89 -0.07
CA TYR A 55 5.87 3.33 -0.92
C TYR A 55 5.39 2.00 -1.51
N GLY A 56 5.14 2.01 -2.83
CA GLY A 56 4.71 0.83 -3.58
C GLY A 56 5.87 0.10 -4.24
N ALA A 57 5.81 -1.24 -4.24
CA ALA A 57 6.68 -2.11 -5.03
C ALA A 57 5.80 -3.09 -5.82
N SER A 58 5.48 -4.24 -5.23
CA SER A 58 4.59 -5.24 -5.86
C SER A 58 3.21 -4.68 -6.23
N SER A 59 2.67 -3.74 -5.45
CA SER A 59 1.41 -3.04 -5.74
C SER A 59 1.46 -2.18 -7.00
N MET A 60 2.66 -1.75 -7.41
CA MET A 60 2.86 -0.87 -8.56
C MET A 60 3.26 -1.65 -9.82
N GLU A 61 4.04 -2.72 -9.68
CA GLU A 61 4.60 -3.44 -10.83
C GLU A 61 4.08 -4.86 -11.02
N ARG A 62 3.82 -5.62 -9.95
CA ARG A 62 3.48 -7.04 -10.06
C ARG A 62 1.97 -7.24 -10.19
N LEU A 63 1.19 -6.77 -9.23
CA LEU A 63 -0.25 -7.00 -9.19
C LEU A 63 -0.99 -6.42 -10.41
N PRO A 64 -0.69 -5.19 -10.87
CA PRO A 64 -1.34 -4.65 -12.06
C PRO A 64 -0.97 -5.43 -13.34
N VAL A 65 0.30 -5.84 -13.45
CA VAL A 65 0.79 -6.57 -14.63
C VAL A 65 0.23 -7.99 -14.67
N GLU A 66 0.20 -8.71 -13.55
CA GLU A 66 -0.37 -10.06 -13.47
C GLU A 66 -1.84 -10.07 -13.91
N ARG A 67 -2.63 -9.10 -13.47
CA ARG A 67 -4.04 -8.94 -13.90
C ARG A 67 -4.14 -8.68 -15.40
N ALA A 68 -3.42 -7.68 -15.90
CA ALA A 68 -3.49 -7.30 -17.31
C ALA A 68 -3.04 -8.43 -18.25
N LEU A 69 -1.95 -9.14 -17.91
CA LEU A 69 -1.47 -10.28 -18.69
C LEU A 69 -2.47 -11.43 -18.70
N THR A 70 -3.08 -11.73 -17.55
CA THR A 70 -4.07 -12.80 -17.42
C THR A 70 -5.30 -12.48 -18.26
N GLU A 71 -5.88 -11.28 -18.09
CA GLU A 71 -7.05 -10.82 -18.84
C GLU A 71 -6.81 -10.84 -20.36
N GLN A 72 -5.65 -10.34 -20.82
CA GLN A 72 -5.30 -10.34 -22.24
C GLN A 72 -5.16 -11.75 -22.81
N THR A 73 -4.56 -12.67 -22.05
CA THR A 73 -4.37 -14.07 -22.48
C THR A 73 -5.71 -14.78 -22.59
N HIS A 74 -6.61 -14.56 -21.62
CA HIS A 74 -7.98 -15.08 -21.69
C HIS A 74 -8.71 -14.60 -22.94
N ALA A 75 -8.66 -13.30 -23.24
CA ALA A 75 -9.33 -12.73 -24.42
C ALA A 75 -8.89 -13.37 -25.75
N PHE A 76 -7.60 -13.69 -25.91
CA PHE A 76 -7.12 -14.40 -27.10
C PHE A 76 -7.58 -15.85 -27.15
N SER A 77 -7.65 -16.53 -26.01
CA SER A 77 -8.05 -17.93 -25.93
C SER A 77 -9.52 -18.17 -26.28
N GLU A 78 -10.36 -17.14 -26.15
CA GLU A 78 -11.81 -17.22 -26.40
C GLU A 78 -12.19 -16.97 -27.88
N ILE A 79 -11.23 -16.69 -28.75
CA ILE A 79 -11.49 -16.47 -30.19
C ILE A 79 -11.99 -17.77 -30.82
N THR A 80 -13.16 -17.70 -31.47
CA THR A 80 -13.76 -18.79 -32.26
C THR A 80 -13.98 -18.34 -33.70
N PHE A 81 -13.91 -19.27 -34.65
CA PHE A 81 -14.07 -19.04 -36.08
C PHE A 81 -14.87 -20.17 -36.75
#